data_AF-A0A059LR34-F1
#
_entry.id   AF-A0A059LR34-F1
#
_cell.length_a   1.000
_cell.length_b   1.000
_cell.length_c   1.000
_cell.angle_alpha   90.00
_cell.angle_beta   90.00
_cell.angle_gamma   90.00
#
_symmetry.space_group_name_H-M   'P 1'
#
loop_
_entity.id
_entity.type
_entity.pdbx_description
1 polymer ?
#
loop_
_entity_poly.entity_id
_entity_poly.type
_entity_poly.pdbx_seq_one_letter_code
_entity_poly.pdbx_strand_id
1 'polypeptide(L)'
;MYGFGDDVAPLPETVDLVEDIVLEYTTALLGRALEGASGRAKARAGARGGVATALGPEDILFLVRKDARKFSRVQELLSMQEEIKKAKSIVDVSPEEMAKLVD
;
A
#
# COMPACT_ATOMS: atom_id res chain seq x y z
N MET A 1 13.80 -12.51 12.86
CA MET A 1 12.84 -12.48 11.73
C MET A 1 11.89 -13.65 11.97
N TYR A 2 10.58 -13.42 12.09
CA TYR A 2 9.61 -14.51 12.34
C TYR A 2 8.84 -14.76 11.03
N GLY A 3 9.43 -15.57 10.16
CA GLY A 3 8.97 -15.82 8.80
C GLY A 3 9.17 -17.27 8.34
N PHE A 4 8.84 -17.55 7.07
CA PHE A 4 8.87 -18.88 6.45
C PHE A 4 10.28 -19.51 6.49
N GLY A 5 10.58 -20.26 7.54
CA GLY A 5 11.85 -20.98 7.69
C GLY A 5 13.00 -20.14 8.24
N ASP A 6 12.72 -18.96 8.82
CA ASP A 6 13.73 -18.17 9.52
C ASP A 6 14.18 -18.85 10.82
N ASP A 7 15.42 -18.56 11.23
CA ASP A 7 15.91 -18.97 12.54
C ASP A 7 15.16 -18.22 13.66
N VAL A 8 14.86 -18.93 14.76
CA VAL A 8 14.12 -18.37 15.89
C VAL A 8 14.92 -17.29 16.63
N ALA A 9 16.25 -17.40 16.61
CA ALA A 9 17.19 -16.48 17.26
C ALA A 9 18.31 -16.11 16.26
N PRO A 10 18.00 -15.33 15.22
CA PRO A 10 19.00 -14.94 14.23
C PRO A 10 20.08 -14.08 14.88
N LEU A 11 21.28 -14.12 14.30
CA LEU A 11 22.38 -13.26 14.72
C LEU A 11 21.96 -11.78 14.65
N PRO A 12 22.28 -10.95 15.66
CA PRO A 12 21.96 -9.53 15.65
C PRO A 12 22.42 -8.83 14.37
N GLU A 13 23.62 -9.15 13.90
CA GLU A 13 24.21 -8.56 12.69
C GLU A 13 23.40 -8.90 11.42
N THR A 14 22.71 -10.05 11.40
CA THR A 14 21.82 -10.40 10.30
C THR A 14 20.55 -9.57 10.32
N VAL A 15 20.03 -9.28 11.51
CA VAL A 15 18.84 -8.44 11.67
C VAL A 15 19.17 -7.02 11.23
N ASP A 16 20.29 -6.47 11.70
CA ASP A 16 20.75 -5.12 11.36
C ASP A 16 20.96 -4.98 9.85
N LEU A 17 21.62 -5.95 9.22
CA LEU A 17 21.86 -5.91 7.78
C LEU A 17 20.55 -5.98 6.97
N VAL A 18 19.59 -6.81 7.39
CA VAL A 18 18.29 -6.89 6.70
C VAL A 18 17.50 -5.61 6.88
N GLU A 19 17.58 -4.97 8.06
CA GLU A 19 16.98 -3.64 8.28
C GLU A 19 17.53 -2.62 7.29
N ASP A 20 18.86 -2.53 7.16
CA ASP A 20 19.51 -1.62 6.21
C ASP A 20 19.05 -1.86 4.77
N ILE A 21 19.02 -3.12 4.33
CA ILE A 21 18.56 -3.52 2.98
C ILE A 21 17.11 -3.09 2.75
N VAL A 22 16.24 -3.29 3.74
CA VAL A 22 14.82 -2.93 3.63
C VAL A 22 14.64 -1.41 3.62
N LEU A 23 15.36 -0.67 4.46
CA LEU A 23 15.31 0.79 4.50
C LEU A 23 15.79 1.40 3.18
N GLU A 24 16.90 0.91 2.63
CA GLU A 24 17.41 1.36 1.34
C GLU A 24 16.40 1.09 0.22
N TYR A 25 15.89 -0.15 0.15
CA TYR A 25 14.93 -0.54 -0.87
C TYR A 25 13.64 0.29 -0.81
N THR A 26 13.07 0.44 0.39
CA THR A 26 11.82 1.17 0.58
C THR A 26 11.98 2.65 0.27
N THR A 27 13.09 3.27 0.68
CA THR A 27 13.41 4.67 0.36
C THR A 27 13.53 4.87 -1.15
N ALA A 28 14.27 4.00 -1.84
CA ALA A 28 14.42 4.06 -3.28
C ALA A 28 13.08 3.85 -4.02
N LEU A 29 12.27 2.90 -3.56
CA LEU A 29 10.95 2.62 -4.13
C LEU A 29 10.01 3.82 -3.99
N LEU A 30 9.93 4.42 -2.80
CA LEU A 30 9.07 5.57 -2.53
C LEU A 30 9.56 6.82 -3.26
N GLY A 31 10.87 7.02 -3.41
CA GLY A 31 11.43 8.09 -4.22
C GLY A 31 10.95 8.02 -5.67
N ARG A 32 11.01 6.83 -6.28
CA ARG A 32 10.50 6.60 -7.64
C ARG A 32 8.99 6.78 -7.75
N ALA A 33 8.25 6.37 -6.72
CA ALA A 33 6.80 6.52 -6.68
C ALA A 33 6.42 8.01 -6.64
N LEU A 34 7.11 8.79 -5.81
CA LEU A 34 6.91 10.23 -5.68
C LEU A 34 7.28 10.99 -6.96
N GLU A 35 8.37 10.59 -7.63
CA GLU A 35 8.76 11.18 -8.92
C GLU A 35 7.66 10.95 -9.97
N GLY A 36 7.14 9.72 -10.06
CA GLY A 36 6.01 9.38 -10.94
C GLY A 36 4.76 10.17 -10.61
N ALA A 37 4.38 10.23 -9.34
CA ALA A 37 3.21 10.97 -8.86
C ALA A 37 3.33 12.47 -9.16
N SER A 38 4.50 13.06 -8.90
CA SER A 38 4.80 14.47 -9.19
C SER A 38 4.74 14.77 -10.69
N GLY A 39 5.23 13.85 -11.54
CA GLY A 39 5.10 13.95 -12.99
C GLY A 39 3.64 13.98 -13.45
N ARG A 40 2.78 13.11 -12.91
CA ARG A 40 1.34 13.09 -13.17
C ARG A 40 0.66 14.39 -12.73
N ALA A 41 1.01 14.90 -11.54
CA ALA A 41 0.44 16.13 -11.00
C ALA A 41 0.78 17.34 -11.88
N LYS A 42 2.04 17.47 -12.31
CA LYS A 42 2.48 18.54 -13.23
C LYS A 42 1.77 18.49 -14.59
N ALA A 43 1.56 17.29 -15.13
CA ALA A 43 0.84 17.11 -16.40
C ALA A 43 -0.65 17.47 -16.31
N ARG A 44 -1.29 17.23 -15.16
CA ARG A 44 -2.72 17.55 -14.93
C ARG A 44 -2.97 19.02 -14.56
N ALA A 45 -2.06 19.66 -13.82
CA ALA A 45 -2.30 20.97 -13.23
C ALA A 45 -1.86 22.17 -14.09
N GLY A 46 -1.25 21.96 -15.27
CA GLY A 46 -0.76 23.07 -16.08
C GLY A 46 0.20 23.98 -15.28
N ALA A 47 1.29 23.40 -14.79
CA ALA A 47 2.46 24.12 -14.25
C ALA A 47 2.24 25.12 -13.09
N ARG A 48 1.10 25.12 -12.36
CA ARG A 48 0.92 25.99 -11.19
C ARG A 48 0.70 25.19 -9.91
N GLY A 49 1.67 25.31 -9.02
CA GLY A 49 1.55 24.93 -7.61
C GLY A 49 2.16 23.56 -7.31
N GLY A 50 3.19 23.55 -6.46
CA GLY A 50 3.72 22.35 -5.83
C GLY A 50 2.67 21.75 -4.92
N VAL A 51 1.81 20.91 -5.48
CA VAL A 51 0.93 20.06 -4.70
C VAL A 51 1.82 18.95 -4.13
N ALA A 52 1.94 18.92 -2.80
CA ALA A 52 2.45 17.75 -2.10
C ALA A 52 1.64 16.55 -2.61
N THR A 53 2.23 15.76 -3.50
CA THR A 53 1.49 14.71 -4.18
C THR A 53 1.41 13.56 -3.20
N ALA A 54 0.26 13.43 -2.53
CA ALA A 54 0.00 12.29 -1.67
C ALA A 54 0.14 11.02 -2.50
N LEU A 55 0.99 10.10 -2.03
CA LEU A 55 1.16 8.80 -2.64
C LEU A 55 -0.11 7.97 -2.43
N GLY A 56 -0.64 7.43 -3.53
CA GLY A 56 -1.76 6.49 -3.51
C GLY A 56 -1.31 5.05 -3.78
N PRO A 57 -2.18 4.05 -3.52
CA PRO A 57 -1.92 2.66 -3.88
C PRO A 57 -1.58 2.47 -5.37
N GLU A 58 -2.13 3.32 -6.25
CA GLU A 58 -1.90 3.28 -7.68
C GLU A 58 -0.44 3.59 -8.07
N ASP A 59 0.28 4.40 -7.30
CA ASP A 59 1.67 4.75 -7.57
C ASP A 59 2.59 3.55 -7.33
N ILE A 60 2.34 2.82 -6.25
CA ILE A 60 3.05 1.58 -5.94
C ILE A 60 2.66 0.48 -6.92
N LEU A 61 1.36 0.34 -7.24
CA LEU A 61 0.86 -0.63 -8.21
C LEU A 61 1.49 -0.42 -9.59
N PHE A 62 1.68 0.85 -10.01
CA PHE A 62 2.36 1.18 -11.25
C PHE A 62 3.82 0.71 -11.27
N LEU A 63 4.55 0.85 -10.16
CA LEU A 63 5.95 0.41 -10.08
C LEU A 63 6.09 -1.11 -10.16
N VAL A 64 5.16 -1.87 -9.57
CA VAL A 64 5.20 -3.35 -9.55
C VAL A 64 4.53 -4.00 -10.77
N ARG A 65 3.92 -3.24 -11.69
CA ARG A 65 3.13 -3.75 -12.83
C ARG A 65 3.83 -4.76 -13.74
N LYS A 66 5.17 -4.76 -13.76
CA LYS A 66 5.96 -5.68 -14.60
C LYS A 66 6.18 -7.04 -13.93
N ASP A 67 5.97 -7.15 -12.63
CA ASP A 67 6.06 -8.39 -11.88
C ASP A 67 4.64 -8.96 -11.70
N ALA A 68 4.27 -9.91 -12.57
CA ALA A 68 2.91 -10.45 -12.60
C ALA A 68 2.48 -11.08 -11.27
N ARG A 69 3.42 -11.71 -10.53
CA ARG A 69 3.12 -12.35 -9.24
C ARG A 69 2.84 -11.29 -8.17
N LYS A 70 3.73 -10.31 -8.03
CA LYS A 70 3.54 -9.22 -7.06
C LYS A 70 2.31 -8.37 -7.39
N PHE A 71 2.11 -8.06 -8.67
CA PHE A 71 0.97 -7.27 -9.12
C PHE A 71 -0.36 -7.95 -8.79
N SER A 72 -0.50 -9.24 -9.12
CA SER A 72 -1.72 -10.00 -8.80
C SER A 72 -1.97 -10.06 -7.29
N ARG A 73 -0.91 -10.28 -6.50
CA ARG A 73 -1.02 -10.32 -5.04
C ARG A 73 -1.45 -8.99 -4.44
N VAL A 74 -0.93 -7.86 -4.94
CA VAL A 74 -1.33 -6.53 -4.46
C VAL A 74 -2.80 -6.26 -4.79
N GLN A 75 -3.27 -6.64 -5.97
CA GLN A 75 -4.69 -6.49 -6.34
C GLN A 75 -5.62 -7.29 -5.41
N GLU A 76 -5.26 -8.54 -5.12
CA GLU A 76 -6.01 -9.40 -4.18
C GLU A 76 -6.09 -8.76 -2.79
N LEU A 77 -4.97 -8.29 -2.24
CA LEU A 77 -4.92 -7.65 -0.92
C LEU A 77 -5.76 -6.37 -0.85
N LEU A 78 -5.74 -5.55 -1.91
CA LEU A 78 -6.59 -4.34 -1.99
C LEU A 78 -8.08 -4.71 -2.04
N SER A 79 -8.46 -5.73 -2.81
CA SER A 79 -9.85 -6.23 -2.85
C SER A 79 -10.32 -6.71 -1.47
N MET A 80 -9.49 -7.51 -0.79
CA MET A 80 -9.79 -7.99 0.56
C MET A 80 -9.92 -6.84 1.56
N GLN A 81 -9.09 -5.81 1.44
CA GLN A 81 -9.19 -4.63 2.31
C GLN A 81 -10.53 -3.90 2.11
N GLU A 82 -11.02 -3.78 0.87
CA GLU A 82 -12.32 -3.20 0.59
C GLU A 82 -13.47 -4.03 1.16
N GLU A 83 -13.41 -5.35 1.04
CA GLU A 83 -14.38 -6.27 1.64
C GLU A 83 -14.42 -6.15 3.17
N ILE A 84 -13.25 -6.12 3.81
CA ILE A 84 -13.14 -5.92 5.26
C ILE A 84 -13.74 -4.57 5.68
N LYS A 85 -13.48 -3.49 4.92
CA LYS A 85 -14.07 -2.17 5.18
C LYS A 85 -15.59 -2.19 5.08
N LYS A 86 -16.14 -2.83 4.04
CA LYS A 86 -17.60 -2.99 3.88
C LYS A 86 -18.21 -3.80 5.02
N ALA A 87 -17.58 -4.90 5.42
CA ALA A 87 -18.04 -5.72 6.53
C ALA A 87 -18.07 -4.94 7.85
N LYS A 88 -17.01 -4.17 8.15
CA LYS A 88 -16.97 -3.30 9.34
C LYS A 88 -18.07 -2.24 9.32
N SER A 89 -18.30 -1.60 8.17
CA SER A 89 -19.35 -0.58 8.07
C SER A 89 -20.76 -1.11 8.35
N ILE A 90 -21.03 -2.40 8.15
CA ILE A 90 -22.36 -2.99 8.44
C ILE A 90 -22.51 -3.26 9.94
N VAL A 91 -21.42 -3.57 10.64
CA VAL A 91 -21.42 -3.88 12.08
C VAL A 91 -21.59 -2.61 12.92
N ASP A 92 -21.08 -1.48 12.45
CA ASP A 92 -21.15 -0.19 13.16
C ASP A 92 -22.51 0.53 13.00
N VAL A 93 -23.43 -0.01 12.18
CA VAL A 93 -24.77 0.54 11.94
C VAL A 93 -25.71 0.07 13.05
N SER A 94 -26.45 1.00 13.67
CA SER A 94 -27.37 0.65 14.75
C SER A 94 -28.47 -0.31 14.26
N PRO A 95 -29.04 -1.16 15.13
CA PRO A 95 -30.13 -2.07 14.74
C PRO A 95 -31.33 -1.35 14.09
N GLU A 96 -31.57 -0.09 14.45
CA GLU A 96 -32.64 0.77 13.91
C GLU A 96 -32.35 1.24 12.47
N GLU A 97 -31.09 1.48 12.13
CA GLU A 97 -30.66 1.87 10.78
C GLU A 97 -30.61 0.67 9.84
N MET A 98 -30.25 -0.50 10.35
CA MET A 98 -30.33 -1.77 9.61
C MET A 98 -31.76 -2.12 9.21
N ALA A 99 -32.76 -1.83 10.06
CA ALA A 99 -34.17 -2.07 9.76
C ALA A 99 -34.71 -1.22 8.59
N LYS A 100 -34.19 0.01 8.42
CA LYS A 100 -34.61 0.93 7.34
C LYS A 100 -34.05 0.58 5.95
N LEU A 101 -33.10 -0.35 5.87
CA LEU A 101 -32.51 -0.81 4.60
C LEU A 101 -33.24 -2.03 4.01
N VAL A 102 -34.19 -2.62 4.75
CA VAL A 102 -34.91 -3.85 4.38
C VAL A 102 -36.37 -3.56 3.96
N ASP A 103 -36.85 -2.33 4.15
CA ASP A 103 -38.12 -1.80 3.62
C ASP A 103 -37.91 -1.01 2.32
#